data_AF-A0A1U7LL69-F1
#
_entry.id   AF-A0A1U7LL69-F1
#
_cell.length_a   1.000
_cell.length_b   1.000
_cell.length_c   1.000
_cell.angle_alpha   90.00
_cell.angle_beta   90.00
_cell.angle_gamma   90.00
#
_symmetry.space_group_name_H-M   'P 1'
#
loop_
_entity.id
_entity.type
_entity.pdbx_description
1 polymer ?
#
loop_
_entity_poly.entity_id
_entity_poly.type
_entity_poly.pdbx_seq_one_letter_code
_entity_poly.pdbx_strand_id
1 'polypeptide(L)'
;MDGNRRYARSLRMDTAEGHSMGFESLKKILAVCYQMGVSSVTLYAFSIENFKRSKYEVDALMDIAKTSLMQLCQHGDMMDQYGCRIRILGQRGMISPDVLEFCNRAEEITKRNTKAILNVCFPYTSRAEITSALQSIVRSYENGHLDPETIDEQTVEEHLFTQNSPPVDLLIRTSGVERLSDFLLWQVCI
;
A
#
# COMPACT_ATOMS: atom_id res chain seq x y z
N MET A 1 4.89 -7.82 -0.80
CA MET A 1 5.20 -9.26 -0.59
C MET A 1 5.77 -9.84 -1.88
N ASP A 2 7.02 -10.30 -1.87
CA ASP A 2 7.70 -10.85 -3.05
C ASP A 2 7.72 -12.39 -2.99
N GLY A 3 7.79 -13.05 -4.15
CA GLY A 3 7.93 -14.50 -4.26
C GLY A 3 6.70 -15.29 -4.70
N ASN A 4 5.50 -14.70 -4.74
CA ASN A 4 4.25 -15.43 -5.05
C ASN A 4 4.32 -16.21 -6.38
N ARG A 5 4.87 -15.60 -7.43
CA ARG A 5 5.04 -16.27 -8.74
C ARG A 5 6.03 -17.42 -8.70
N ARG A 6 7.12 -17.29 -7.92
CA ARG A 6 8.12 -18.36 -7.75
C ARG A 6 7.52 -19.53 -6.99
N TYR A 7 6.76 -19.24 -5.93
CA TYR A 7 6.01 -20.22 -5.16
C TYR A 7 5.00 -20.97 -6.03
N ALA A 8 4.20 -20.26 -6.85
CA ALA A 8 3.28 -20.87 -7.79
C ALA A 8 3.98 -21.84 -8.76
N ARG A 9 5.10 -21.40 -9.36
CA ARG A 9 5.90 -22.24 -10.27
C ARG A 9 6.47 -23.47 -9.58
N SER A 10 6.94 -23.36 -8.35
CA SER A 10 7.48 -24.52 -7.61
C SER A 10 6.44 -25.61 -7.36
N LEU A 11 5.17 -25.24 -7.29
CA LEU A 11 4.05 -26.16 -7.08
C LEU A 11 3.26 -26.47 -8.36
N ARG A 12 3.73 -25.99 -9.52
CA ARG A 12 3.06 -26.15 -10.83
C ARG A 12 1.60 -25.66 -10.85
N MET A 13 1.30 -24.63 -10.07
CA MET A 13 0.00 -23.98 -10.00
C MET A 13 -0.02 -22.68 -10.80
N ASP A 14 -1.21 -22.12 -11.02
CA ASP A 14 -1.35 -20.84 -11.69
C ASP A 14 -0.80 -19.70 -10.82
N THR A 15 -0.32 -18.64 -11.47
CA THR A 15 0.22 -17.45 -10.81
C THR A 15 -0.85 -16.77 -9.95
N ALA A 16 -2.09 -16.71 -10.41
CA ALA A 16 -3.20 -16.15 -9.64
C ALA A 16 -3.42 -16.88 -8.31
N GLU A 17 -3.32 -18.21 -8.30
CA GLU A 17 -3.42 -19.03 -7.09
C GLU A 17 -2.29 -18.73 -6.10
N GLY A 18 -1.05 -18.61 -6.58
CA GLY A 18 0.07 -18.19 -5.74
C GLY A 18 -0.11 -16.79 -5.12
N HIS A 19 -0.77 -15.87 -5.83
CA HIS A 19 -1.12 -14.55 -5.29
C HIS A 19 -2.22 -14.64 -4.23
N SER A 20 -3.24 -15.47 -4.43
CA SER A 20 -4.28 -15.75 -3.43
C SER A 20 -3.70 -16.35 -2.14
N MET A 21 -2.80 -17.34 -2.25
CA MET A 21 -2.10 -17.90 -1.09
C MET A 21 -1.19 -16.88 -0.39
N GLY A 22 -0.60 -15.95 -1.16
CA GLY A 22 0.14 -14.82 -0.62
C GLY A 22 -0.75 -13.92 0.25
N PHE A 23 -1.99 -13.68 -0.16
CA PHE A 23 -2.97 -12.93 0.62
C PHE A 23 -3.41 -13.66 1.91
N GLU A 24 -3.61 -14.98 1.86
CA GLU A 24 -3.87 -15.76 3.09
C GLU A 24 -2.71 -15.69 4.09
N SER A 25 -1.47 -15.71 3.58
CA SER A 25 -0.27 -15.55 4.41
C SER A 25 -0.20 -14.14 5.01
N LEU A 26 -0.56 -13.11 4.23
CA LEU A 26 -0.64 -11.74 4.71
C LEU A 26 -1.59 -11.60 5.89
N LYS A 27 -2.80 -12.17 5.81
CA LYS A 27 -3.78 -12.09 6.91
C LYS A 27 -3.20 -12.64 8.21
N LYS A 28 -2.48 -13.76 8.16
CA LYS A 28 -1.82 -14.34 9.35
C LYS A 28 -0.77 -13.40 9.93
N ILE A 29 0.05 -12.78 9.07
CA ILE A 29 1.08 -11.81 9.51
C ILE A 29 0.43 -10.58 10.14
N LEU A 30 -0.59 -10.01 9.50
CA LEU A 30 -1.32 -8.85 10.03
C LEU A 30 -1.94 -9.14 11.40
N ALA A 31 -2.55 -10.32 11.58
CA ALA A 31 -3.10 -10.72 12.86
C ALA A 31 -2.03 -10.76 13.96
N VAL A 32 -0.85 -11.34 13.67
CA VAL A 32 0.27 -11.36 14.61
C VAL A 32 0.76 -9.94 14.93
N CYS A 33 0.96 -9.10 13.92
CA CYS A 33 1.39 -7.71 14.11
C CYS A 33 0.43 -6.95 15.04
N TYR A 34 -0.88 -7.02 14.79
CA TYR A 34 -1.86 -6.31 15.60
C TYR A 34 -2.02 -6.90 17.01
N GLN A 35 -1.90 -8.22 17.17
CA GLN A 35 -1.85 -8.86 18.50
C GLN A 35 -0.63 -8.43 19.31
N MET A 36 0.49 -8.15 18.65
CA MET A 36 1.71 -7.64 19.26
C MET A 36 1.69 -6.12 19.51
N GLY A 37 0.60 -5.43 19.18
CA GLY A 37 0.46 -3.98 19.40
C GLY A 37 1.13 -3.12 18.33
N VAL A 38 1.48 -3.67 17.17
CA VAL A 38 1.95 -2.88 16.03
C VAL A 38 0.83 -1.94 15.56
N SER A 39 1.09 -0.64 15.62
CA SER A 39 0.08 0.39 15.32
C SER A 39 -0.06 0.70 13.82
N SER A 40 0.93 0.35 13.00
CA SER A 40 0.88 0.56 11.56
C SER A 40 1.59 -0.52 10.78
N VAL A 41 0.97 -1.00 9.70
CA VAL A 41 1.58 -1.89 8.72
C VAL A 41 1.44 -1.28 7.33
N THR A 42 2.53 -1.23 6.57
CA THR A 42 2.54 -0.75 5.19
C THR A 42 2.89 -1.88 4.21
N LEU A 43 2.02 -2.12 3.23
CA LEU A 43 2.12 -3.23 2.30
C LEU A 43 2.40 -2.77 0.89
N TYR A 44 3.45 -3.34 0.28
CA TYR A 44 3.65 -3.20 -1.17
C TYR A 44 2.78 -4.20 -1.93
N ALA A 45 1.59 -3.76 -2.35
CA ALA A 45 0.59 -4.60 -3.01
C ALA A 45 0.75 -4.63 -4.53
N PHE A 46 0.93 -3.48 -5.17
CA PHE A 46 1.14 -3.39 -6.62
C PHE A 46 2.03 -2.21 -6.97
N SER A 47 3.11 -2.49 -7.70
CA SER A 47 4.02 -1.45 -8.19
C SER A 47 3.52 -0.86 -9.50
N ILE A 48 3.78 0.42 -9.76
CA ILE A 48 3.55 1.02 -11.09
C ILE A 48 4.28 0.21 -12.18
N GLU A 49 5.47 -0.32 -11.86
CA GLU A 49 6.24 -1.20 -12.75
C GLU A 49 5.51 -2.50 -13.11
N ASN A 50 4.49 -2.90 -12.34
CA ASN A 50 3.71 -4.11 -12.62
C ASN A 50 2.71 -3.93 -13.77
N PHE A 51 2.42 -2.70 -14.21
CA PHE A 51 1.67 -2.47 -15.45
C PHE A 51 2.43 -2.91 -16.72
N LYS A 52 3.74 -3.15 -16.62
CA LYS A 52 4.55 -3.70 -17.73
C LYS A 52 4.32 -5.21 -17.96
N ARG A 53 3.54 -5.87 -17.09
CA ARG A 53 3.17 -7.28 -17.23
C ARG A 53 2.07 -7.45 -18.28
N SER A 54 1.72 -8.70 -18.61
CA SER A 54 0.64 -8.95 -19.56
C SER A 54 -0.70 -8.43 -19.01
N LYS A 55 -1.59 -7.97 -19.91
CA LYS A 55 -2.92 -7.49 -19.53
C LYS A 55 -3.69 -8.52 -18.67
N TYR A 56 -3.61 -9.79 -19.05
CA TYR A 56 -4.22 -10.89 -18.31
C TYR A 56 -3.71 -10.96 -16.85
N GLU A 57 -2.39 -10.85 -16.62
CA GLU A 57 -1.83 -10.88 -15.28
C GLU A 57 -2.22 -9.64 -14.47
N VAL A 58 -2.26 -8.46 -15.11
CA VAL A 58 -2.69 -7.22 -14.45
C VAL A 58 -4.17 -7.32 -14.05
N ASP A 59 -5.06 -7.73 -14.95
CA ASP A 59 -6.49 -7.87 -14.69
C ASP A 59 -6.74 -8.87 -13.54
N ALA A 60 -6.04 -10.01 -13.52
CA ALA A 60 -6.11 -10.98 -12.42
C ALA A 60 -5.65 -10.39 -11.07
N LEU A 61 -4.58 -9.58 -11.05
CA LEU A 61 -4.11 -8.90 -9.83
C LEU A 61 -5.11 -7.86 -9.33
N MET A 62 -5.78 -7.15 -10.24
CA MET A 62 -6.84 -6.20 -9.90
C MET A 62 -8.05 -6.91 -9.28
N ASP A 63 -8.45 -8.06 -9.81
CA ASP A 63 -9.53 -8.88 -9.24
C ASP A 63 -9.18 -9.44 -7.86
N ILE A 64 -7.94 -9.88 -7.67
CA ILE A 64 -7.42 -10.30 -6.36
C ILE A 64 -7.43 -9.12 -5.39
N ALA A 65 -7.02 -7.92 -5.82
CA ALA A 65 -7.05 -6.72 -4.97
C ALA A 65 -8.47 -6.37 -4.51
N LYS A 66 -9.45 -6.36 -5.42
CA LYS A 66 -10.87 -6.13 -5.08
C LYS A 66 -11.36 -7.13 -4.03
N THR A 67 -11.13 -8.42 -4.29
CA THR A 67 -11.58 -9.50 -3.40
C THR A 67 -10.91 -9.42 -2.03
N SER A 68 -9.60 -9.17 -2.02
CA SER A 68 -8.78 -9.06 -0.80
C SER A 68 -9.21 -7.89 0.08
N LEU A 69 -9.42 -6.71 -0.50
CA LEU A 69 -9.88 -5.53 0.24
C LEU A 69 -11.24 -5.77 0.89
N MET A 70 -12.18 -6.36 0.15
CA MET A 70 -13.50 -6.66 0.68
C MET A 70 -13.48 -7.73 1.76
N GLN A 71 -12.63 -8.75 1.63
CA GLN A 71 -12.45 -9.75 2.68
C GLN A 71 -11.88 -9.14 3.96
N LEU A 72 -10.93 -8.21 3.89
CA LEU A 72 -10.42 -7.53 5.09
C LEU A 72 -11.48 -6.69 5.80
N CYS A 73 -12.47 -6.18 5.06
CA CYS A 73 -13.48 -5.25 5.55
C CYS A 73 -14.82 -5.88 5.94
N GLN A 74 -14.97 -7.21 5.90
CA GLN A 74 -16.24 -7.82 6.30
C GLN A 74 -16.49 -7.60 7.81
N HIS A 75 -17.75 -7.62 8.21
CA HIS A 75 -18.08 -7.44 9.63
C HIS A 75 -17.54 -8.61 10.46
N GLY A 76 -16.89 -8.30 11.59
CA GLY A 76 -16.22 -9.30 12.42
C GLY A 76 -14.87 -9.79 11.87
N ASP A 77 -14.42 -9.31 10.70
CA ASP A 77 -13.08 -9.59 10.19
C ASP A 77 -12.02 -8.68 10.83
N MET A 78 -10.79 -8.86 10.40
CA MET A 78 -9.59 -8.24 10.95
C MET A 78 -9.70 -6.73 11.19
N MET A 79 -10.24 -5.97 10.23
CA MET A 79 -10.28 -4.51 10.38
C MET A 79 -11.21 -4.07 11.50
N ASP A 80 -12.32 -4.77 11.69
CA ASP A 80 -13.27 -4.53 12.77
C ASP A 80 -12.69 -5.01 14.12
N GLN A 81 -12.18 -6.24 14.15
CA GLN A 81 -11.61 -6.87 15.34
C GLN A 81 -10.48 -6.04 15.98
N TYR A 82 -9.55 -5.55 15.15
CA TYR A 82 -8.39 -4.80 15.62
C TYR A 82 -8.59 -3.28 15.57
N GLY A 83 -9.76 -2.80 15.12
CA GLY A 83 -10.00 -1.36 14.92
C GLY A 83 -8.97 -0.73 13.98
N CYS A 84 -8.68 -1.40 12.88
CA CYS A 84 -7.67 -1.02 11.90
C CYS A 84 -8.29 -0.21 10.75
N ARG A 85 -7.68 0.94 10.43
CA ARG A 85 -8.07 1.82 9.32
C ARG A 85 -7.26 1.51 8.08
N ILE A 86 -7.92 1.27 6.95
CA ILE A 86 -7.26 1.09 5.66
C ILE A 86 -7.01 2.45 5.00
N ARG A 87 -5.84 2.59 4.39
CA ARG A 87 -5.46 3.71 3.52
C ARG A 87 -4.84 3.19 2.24
N ILE A 88 -5.31 3.66 1.09
CA ILE A 88 -4.76 3.29 -0.22
C ILE A 88 -3.77 4.37 -0.65
N LEU A 89 -2.50 4.01 -0.73
CA LEU A 89 -1.39 4.92 -1.03
C LEU A 89 -0.88 4.68 -2.46
N GLY A 90 -0.92 5.69 -3.33
CA GLY A 90 -0.43 5.52 -4.69
C GLY A 90 -1.10 6.42 -5.73
N GLN A 91 -0.80 6.13 -7.00
CA GLN A 91 -1.32 6.86 -8.15
C GLN A 91 -2.74 6.41 -8.47
N ARG A 92 -3.73 6.98 -7.77
CA ARG A 92 -5.16 6.62 -7.94
C ARG A 92 -5.67 6.80 -9.38
N GLY A 93 -5.10 7.75 -10.13
CA GLY A 93 -5.44 7.97 -11.54
C GLY A 93 -5.03 6.83 -12.48
N MET A 94 -4.22 5.87 -12.02
CA MET A 94 -3.83 4.67 -12.78
C MET A 94 -4.71 3.46 -12.47
N ILE A 95 -5.64 3.58 -11.52
CA ILE A 95 -6.55 2.50 -11.12
C ILE A 95 -7.77 2.52 -12.03
N SER A 96 -8.22 1.36 -12.50
CA SER A 96 -9.47 1.28 -13.26
C SER A 96 -10.66 1.71 -12.38
N PRO A 97 -11.70 2.34 -12.95
CA PRO A 97 -12.81 2.87 -12.16
C PRO A 97 -13.50 1.82 -11.27
N ASP A 98 -13.63 0.58 -11.75
CA ASP A 98 -14.22 -0.52 -11.00
C ASP A 98 -13.40 -0.87 -9.76
N VAL A 99 -12.07 -0.92 -9.85
CA VAL A 99 -11.18 -1.24 -8.72
C VAL A 99 -11.12 -0.06 -7.74
N LEU A 100 -11.12 1.18 -8.26
CA LEU A 100 -11.08 2.39 -7.45
C LEU A 100 -12.31 2.49 -6.54
N GLU A 101 -13.48 2.04 -6.99
CA GLU A 101 -14.69 1.96 -6.18
C GLU A 101 -14.49 1.09 -4.93
N PHE A 102 -13.88 -0.09 -5.08
CA PHE A 102 -13.56 -0.98 -3.96
C PHE A 102 -12.52 -0.39 -3.02
N CYS A 103 -11.50 0.30 -3.55
CA CYS A 103 -10.54 1.06 -2.75
C CYS A 103 -11.25 2.11 -1.88
N ASN A 104 -12.08 2.96 -2.49
CA ASN A 104 -12.85 3.99 -1.79
C ASN A 104 -13.75 3.38 -0.71
N ARG A 105 -14.43 2.28 -1.04
CA ARG A 105 -15.33 1.59 -0.11
C ARG A 105 -14.60 1.01 1.09
N ALA A 106 -13.42 0.42 0.91
CA ALA A 106 -12.61 -0.11 2.01
C ALA A 106 -12.13 1.00 2.97
N GLU A 107 -11.69 2.15 2.42
CA GLU A 107 -11.32 3.33 3.23
C GLU A 107 -12.53 3.87 3.99
N GLU A 108 -13.71 3.94 3.36
CA GLU A 108 -14.94 4.46 3.96
C GLU A 108 -15.46 3.56 5.09
N ILE A 109 -15.50 2.23 4.89
CA ILE A 109 -15.92 1.26 5.93
C ILE A 109 -15.04 1.39 7.18
N THR A 110 -13.74 1.59 6.98
CA THR A 110 -12.74 1.58 8.06
C THR A 110 -12.38 2.99 8.56
N LYS A 111 -13.02 4.06 8.07
CA LYS A 111 -12.58 5.44 8.35
C LYS A 111 -12.62 5.86 9.82
N ARG A 112 -13.53 5.25 10.60
CA ARG A 112 -13.72 5.55 12.03
C ARG A 112 -12.80 4.72 12.92
N ASN A 113 -12.05 3.78 12.36
CA ASN A 113 -11.10 2.98 13.08
C ASN A 113 -9.86 3.82 13.42
N THR A 114 -9.39 3.72 14.66
CA THR A 114 -8.31 4.58 15.19
C THR A 114 -7.21 3.81 15.92
N LYS A 115 -7.34 2.49 16.10
CA LYS A 115 -6.39 1.69 16.88
C LYS A 115 -5.13 1.34 16.10
N ALA A 116 -5.28 1.05 14.80
CA ALA A 116 -4.18 0.70 13.92
C ALA A 116 -4.41 1.21 12.49
N ILE A 117 -3.35 1.24 11.67
CA ILE A 117 -3.40 1.66 10.26
C ILE A 117 -2.84 0.55 9.37
N LEU A 118 -3.57 0.21 8.32
CA LEU A 118 -3.09 -0.60 7.20
C LEU A 118 -2.93 0.29 5.97
N ASN A 119 -1.68 0.62 5.64
CA ASN A 119 -1.35 1.31 4.40
C ASN A 119 -1.17 0.29 3.26
N VAL A 120 -1.95 0.41 2.19
CA VAL A 120 -1.87 -0.46 1.01
C VAL A 120 -1.32 0.35 -0.15
N CYS A 121 -0.06 0.11 -0.51
CA CYS A 121 0.61 0.79 -1.61
C CYS A 121 0.19 0.21 -2.96
N PHE A 122 -0.67 0.95 -3.69
CA PHE A 122 -1.39 0.48 -4.87
C PHE A 122 -1.97 1.62 -5.73
N PRO A 123 -1.59 1.74 -7.02
CA PRO A 123 -0.29 1.44 -7.62
C PRO A 123 0.75 2.43 -7.09
N TYR A 124 1.92 1.93 -6.69
CA TYR A 124 2.89 2.75 -5.98
C TYR A 124 4.32 2.56 -6.50
N THR A 125 5.09 3.65 -6.51
CA THR A 125 6.57 3.65 -6.43
C THR A 125 6.99 4.87 -5.62
N SER A 126 8.12 4.80 -4.94
CA SER A 126 8.59 5.91 -4.10
C SER A 126 8.97 7.13 -4.93
N ARG A 127 9.61 6.95 -6.09
CA ARG A 127 9.87 8.06 -7.02
C ARG A 127 8.60 8.76 -7.48
N ALA A 128 7.52 8.00 -7.74
CA ALA A 128 6.25 8.60 -8.12
C ALA A 128 5.58 9.33 -6.94
N GLU A 129 5.69 8.79 -5.72
CA GLU A 129 5.24 9.48 -4.50
C GLU A 129 5.97 10.82 -4.30
N ILE A 130 7.30 10.82 -4.35
CA ILE A 130 8.11 12.04 -4.21
C ILE A 130 7.75 13.05 -5.30
N THR A 131 7.57 12.60 -6.54
CA THR A 131 7.14 13.48 -7.64
C THR A 131 5.76 14.10 -7.35
N SER A 132 4.81 13.31 -6.85
CA SER A 132 3.48 13.82 -6.46
C SER A 132 3.53 14.77 -5.28
N ALA A 133 4.41 14.53 -4.30
CA ALA A 133 4.63 15.43 -3.16
C ALA A 133 5.14 16.80 -3.65
N LEU A 134 6.19 16.82 -4.49
CA LEU A 134 6.72 18.05 -5.08
C LEU A 134 5.65 18.82 -5.89
N GLN A 135 4.87 18.13 -6.71
CA GLN A 135 3.75 18.76 -7.43
C GLN A 135 2.70 19.34 -6.47
N SER A 136 2.46 18.70 -5.33
CA SER A 136 1.54 19.20 -4.31
C SER A 136 2.09 20.43 -3.59
N ILE A 137 3.40 20.48 -3.33
CA ILE A 137 4.08 21.63 -2.73
C ILE A 137 4.00 22.83 -3.68
N VAL A 138 4.34 22.65 -4.96
CA VAL A 138 4.25 23.70 -5.98
C VAL A 138 2.82 24.26 -6.06
N ARG A 139 1.80 23.39 -6.10
CA ARG A 139 0.39 23.85 -6.07
C ARG A 139 0.03 24.61 -4.79
N SER A 140 0.62 24.24 -3.65
CA SER A 140 0.35 24.91 -2.38
C SER A 140 1.00 26.30 -2.33
N TYR A 141 2.21 26.44 -2.88
CA TYR A 141 2.86 27.73 -3.11
C TYR A 141 2.05 28.63 -4.06
N GLU A 142 1.63 28.12 -5.22
CA GLU A 142 0.85 28.89 -6.21
C GLU A 142 -0.48 29.42 -5.64
N ASN A 143 -1.05 28.69 -4.68
CA ASN A 143 -2.27 29.10 -3.98
C ASN A 143 -2.01 30.01 -2.76
N GLY A 144 -0.75 30.39 -2.48
CA GLY A 144 -0.37 31.27 -1.38
C GLY A 144 -0.36 30.62 0.00
N HIS A 145 -0.35 29.29 0.08
CA HIS A 145 -0.34 28.55 1.34
C HIS A 145 1.06 28.16 1.85
N LEU A 146 2.10 28.33 1.03
CA LEU A 146 3.50 28.01 1.38
C LEU A 146 4.45 29.11 0.91
N ASP A 147 5.54 29.30 1.65
CA ASP A 147 6.69 30.13 1.27
C ASP A 147 7.83 29.18 0.82
N PRO A 148 8.42 29.37 -0.39
CA PRO A 148 9.52 28.52 -0.87
C PRO A 148 10.74 28.49 0.06
N GLU A 149 11.00 29.60 0.77
CA GLU A 149 12.16 29.70 1.67
C GLU A 149 11.95 28.91 2.97
N THR A 150 10.72 28.50 3.26
CA THR A 150 10.39 27.69 4.45
C THR A 150 10.26 26.19 4.14
N ILE A 151 10.46 25.78 2.88
CA ILE A 151 10.36 24.36 2.50
C ILE A 151 11.55 23.59 3.08
N ASP A 152 11.24 22.57 3.87
CA ASP A 152 12.20 21.68 4.52
C ASP A 152 11.80 20.20 4.38
N GLU A 153 12.51 19.31 5.07
CA GLU A 153 12.24 17.87 5.07
C GLU A 153 10.84 17.55 5.59
N GLN A 154 10.39 18.24 6.65
CA GLN A 154 9.04 18.08 7.22
C GLN A 154 7.96 18.47 6.19
N THR A 155 8.18 19.57 5.47
CA THR A 155 7.27 20.00 4.39
C THR A 155 7.14 18.90 3.34
N VAL A 156 8.23 18.22 2.95
CA VAL A 156 8.14 17.08 2.02
C VAL A 156 7.33 15.94 2.62
N GLU A 157 7.59 15.56 3.87
CA GLU A 157 6.91 14.46 4.57
C GLU A 157 5.40 14.64 4.68
N GLU A 158 4.93 15.86 4.96
CA GLU A 158 3.51 16.20 5.03
C GLU A 158 2.82 16.08 3.66
N HIS A 159 3.58 16.16 2.57
CA HIS A 159 3.08 16.02 1.21
C HIS A 159 3.25 14.61 0.60
N LEU A 160 3.93 13.67 1.28
CA LEU A 160 4.02 12.26 0.87
C LEU A 160 2.67 11.54 1.05
N PHE A 161 2.45 10.41 0.38
CA PHE A 161 1.23 9.62 0.57
C PHE A 161 1.16 9.04 1.98
N THR A 162 2.33 8.74 2.56
CA THR A 162 2.47 8.23 3.93
C THR A 162 2.23 9.26 5.02
N GLN A 163 1.95 10.54 4.70
CA GLN A 163 1.68 11.58 5.70
C GLN A 163 0.75 11.08 6.82
N ASN A 164 1.00 11.47 8.07
CA ASN A 164 0.28 11.00 9.25
C ASN A 164 0.44 9.49 9.57
N SER A 165 1.36 8.78 8.92
CA SER A 165 1.78 7.44 9.36
C SER A 165 2.99 7.58 10.30
N PRO A 166 3.16 6.67 11.27
CA PRO A 166 4.37 6.66 12.08
C PRO A 166 5.61 6.33 11.22
N PRO A 167 6.83 6.63 11.71
CA PRO A 167 8.08 6.22 11.06
C PRO A 167 8.16 4.71 10.82
N VAL A 168 8.98 4.31 9.84
CA VAL A 168 9.18 2.89 9.52
C VAL A 168 10.32 2.33 10.37
N ASP A 169 9.98 1.55 11.40
CA ASP A 169 10.99 0.89 12.25
C ASP A 169 11.59 -0.36 11.58
N LEU A 170 10.81 -1.05 10.76
CA LEU A 170 11.19 -2.34 10.18
C LEU A 170 10.67 -2.49 8.76
N LEU A 171 11.60 -2.70 7.82
CA LEU A 171 11.28 -3.05 6.44
C LEU A 171 11.60 -4.52 6.16
N ILE A 172 10.57 -5.29 5.81
CA ILE A 172 10.72 -6.72 5.48
C ILE A 172 10.50 -6.95 3.98
N ARG A 173 11.50 -7.55 3.33
CA ARG A 173 11.36 -8.11 1.99
C ARG A 173 11.54 -9.62 2.00
N THR A 174 10.49 -10.32 1.58
CA THR A 174 10.51 -11.79 1.43
C THR A 174 11.31 -12.21 0.19
N SER A 175 11.49 -13.53 0.01
CA SER A 175 11.99 -14.19 -1.22
C SER A 175 13.51 -14.13 -1.50
N GLY A 176 14.31 -13.72 -0.51
CA GLY A 176 15.79 -13.74 -0.59
C GLY A 176 16.37 -12.70 -1.54
N VAL A 177 15.62 -11.63 -1.84
CA VAL A 177 16.05 -10.55 -2.74
C VAL A 177 16.48 -9.35 -1.91
N GLU A 178 17.71 -8.86 -2.12
CA GLU A 178 18.31 -7.75 -1.39
C GLU A 178 18.25 -6.44 -2.20
N ARG A 179 17.05 -5.87 -2.37
CA ARG A 179 16.86 -4.53 -2.92
C ARG A 179 15.55 -3.93 -2.42
N LEU A 180 15.37 -2.62 -2.51
CA LEU A 180 14.12 -1.96 -2.10
C LEU A 180 13.02 -2.03 -3.17
N SER A 181 13.40 -2.07 -4.45
CA SER A 181 12.45 -2.01 -5.59
C SER A 181 11.53 -0.78 -5.56
N ASP A 182 12.12 0.39 -5.31
CA ASP A 182 11.42 1.68 -5.35
C ASP A 182 10.24 1.72 -4.35
N PHE A 183 10.48 1.22 -3.13
CA PHE A 183 9.49 1.13 -2.06
C PHE A 183 9.95 1.93 -0.85
N LEU A 184 9.13 2.90 -0.44
CA LEU A 184 9.33 3.73 0.76
C LEU A 184 10.74 4.34 0.88
N LEU A 185 11.35 4.79 -0.23
CA LEU A 185 12.75 5.23 -0.23
C LEU A 185 12.98 6.42 0.70
N TRP A 186 12.03 7.35 0.81
CA TRP A 186 12.13 8.46 1.76
C TRP A 186 12.04 7.96 3.20
N GLN A 187 11.03 7.13 3.47
CA GLN A 187 10.63 6.74 4.82
C GLN A 187 11.59 5.73 5.49
N VAL A 188 12.50 5.10 4.73
CA VAL A 188 13.45 4.08 5.24
C VAL A 188 14.91 4.54 5.23
N CYS A 189 15.16 5.82 4.93
CA CYS A 189 16.50 6.42 4.93
C CYS A 189 16.81 7.23 6.19
N ILE A 190 15.97 7.14 7.23
CA ILE A 190 16.10 7.86 8.50
C ILE A 190 16.84 7.01 9.53
#